data_AF-A0A2T9KDJ7-F1
#
_entry.id   AF-A0A2T9KDJ7-F1
#
_cell.length_a   1.000
_cell.length_b   1.000
_cell.length_c   1.000
_cell.angle_alpha   90.00
_cell.angle_beta   90.00
_cell.angle_gamma   90.00
#
_symmetry.space_group_name_H-M   'P 1'
#
loop_
_entity.id
_entity.type
_entity.pdbx_description
1 polymer ?
#
loop_
_entity_poly.entity_id
_entity_poly.type
_entity_poly.pdbx_seq_one_letter_code
_entity_poly.pdbx_strand_id
1 'polypeptide(L)'
;MRAPLLALVFSLATAASARAGETACWFENGAVVAPAAVGDMTGDFVIDLSAPRTLLHDTKAQAGGFEATDLSLPVRVAGEALPALPVAVTDLDYRGVGFVAPIAGVIGADVLARYTLVIDFAPCRLRLEPADGLYRPSGHPLHVEMVGGVPTVRASASDGFSSVQGPFAIDTASGAALRARGPADGPRQKPAGTVAALAFDGRLYPRARAVQAGDLPPGVVGALGVEVLARGRLRLDPVAHALWLTP
;
A
#
# COMPACT_ATOMS: atom_id res chain seq x y z
N MET A 1 60.37 6.64 -27.85
CA MET A 1 59.02 7.23 -27.65
C MET A 1 58.23 6.27 -26.78
N ARG A 2 57.94 6.64 -25.53
CA ARG A 2 57.18 5.82 -24.58
C ARG A 2 55.71 6.26 -24.64
N ALA A 3 54.82 5.38 -25.11
CA ALA A 3 53.38 5.61 -25.08
C ALA A 3 52.86 5.35 -23.66
N PRO A 4 52.01 6.22 -23.08
CA PRO A 4 51.38 5.94 -21.80
C PRO A 4 50.14 5.05 -22.01
N LEU A 5 50.06 3.93 -21.28
CA LEU A 5 48.83 3.16 -21.16
C LEU A 5 47.81 3.98 -20.36
N LEU A 6 46.70 4.34 -20.98
CA LEU A 6 45.49 4.81 -20.30
C LEU A 6 44.87 3.62 -19.56
N ALA A 7 44.84 3.65 -18.23
CA ALA A 7 44.07 2.70 -17.44
C ALA A 7 42.59 3.11 -17.44
N LEU A 8 41.77 2.35 -18.15
CA LEU A 8 40.32 2.49 -18.15
C LEU A 8 39.77 1.85 -16.86
N VAL A 9 39.38 2.66 -15.87
CA VAL A 9 38.72 2.17 -14.65
C VAL A 9 37.26 1.88 -15.00
N PHE A 10 36.92 0.60 -15.15
CA PHE A 10 35.52 0.14 -15.23
C PHE A 10 34.90 0.21 -13.83
N SER A 11 34.01 1.18 -13.61
CA SER A 11 33.11 1.18 -12.44
C SER A 11 32.09 0.06 -12.62
N LEU A 12 32.36 -1.11 -12.02
CA LEU A 12 31.38 -2.18 -11.85
C LEU A 12 30.31 -1.69 -10.86
N ALA A 13 29.19 -1.18 -11.38
CA ALA A 13 27.98 -1.06 -10.60
C ALA A 13 27.58 -2.47 -10.17
N THR A 14 27.69 -2.77 -8.88
CA THR A 14 27.16 -4.00 -8.30
C THR A 14 25.65 -3.95 -8.45
N ALA A 15 25.12 -4.61 -9.47
CA ALA A 15 23.71 -4.94 -9.55
C ALA A 15 23.38 -5.75 -8.30
N ALA A 16 22.67 -5.14 -7.35
CA ALA A 16 22.13 -5.86 -6.21
C ALA A 16 21.32 -7.04 -6.75
N SER A 17 21.65 -8.26 -6.33
CA SER A 17 20.94 -9.47 -6.75
C SER A 17 19.44 -9.25 -6.56
N ALA A 18 18.66 -9.26 -7.64
CA ALA A 18 17.21 -9.26 -7.55
C ALA A 18 16.80 -10.51 -6.76
N ARG A 19 16.36 -10.32 -5.52
CA ARG A 19 15.76 -11.39 -4.73
C ARG A 19 14.27 -11.40 -5.07
N ALA A 20 13.75 -12.57 -5.46
CA ALA A 20 12.31 -12.78 -5.46
C ALA A 20 11.77 -12.45 -4.06
N GLY A 21 10.65 -11.74 -4.02
CA GLY A 21 10.09 -11.21 -2.78
C GLY A 21 10.58 -9.81 -2.39
N GLU A 22 11.29 -9.07 -3.25
CA GLU A 22 11.67 -7.67 -2.99
C GLU A 22 11.62 -6.81 -4.26
N THR A 23 11.13 -5.57 -4.13
CA THR A 23 11.24 -4.51 -5.15
C THR A 23 11.48 -3.14 -4.53
N ALA A 24 12.11 -2.26 -5.30
CA ALA A 24 12.06 -0.83 -5.00
C ALA A 24 10.60 -0.34 -5.14
N CYS A 25 10.22 0.59 -4.27
CA CYS A 25 8.99 1.36 -4.35
C CYS A 25 9.33 2.86 -4.27
N TRP A 26 8.32 3.70 -4.38
CA TRP A 26 8.41 5.14 -4.12
C TRP A 26 7.09 5.65 -3.54
N PHE A 27 7.11 6.91 -3.13
CA PHE A 27 5.92 7.63 -2.74
C PHE A 27 5.45 8.55 -3.86
N GLU A 28 4.17 8.50 -4.17
CA GLU A 28 3.54 9.40 -5.10
C GLU A 28 2.22 9.89 -4.51
N ASN A 29 2.11 11.20 -4.33
CA ASN A 29 1.02 11.83 -3.58
C ASN A 29 0.73 11.15 -2.21
N GLY A 30 1.79 10.66 -1.55
CA GLY A 30 1.72 9.97 -0.26
C GLY A 30 1.23 8.52 -0.29
N ALA A 31 0.97 7.95 -1.47
CA ALA A 31 0.73 6.52 -1.66
C ALA A 31 2.04 5.77 -1.95
N VAL A 32 2.14 4.53 -1.48
CA VAL A 32 3.22 3.61 -1.87
C VAL A 32 2.92 3.05 -3.25
N VAL A 33 3.85 3.25 -4.18
CA VAL A 33 3.77 2.77 -5.56
C VAL A 33 4.95 1.84 -5.83
N ALA A 34 4.69 0.75 -6.54
CA ALA A 34 5.73 -0.22 -6.91
C ALA A 34 5.43 -0.80 -8.31
N PRO A 35 6.47 -1.27 -9.02
CA PRO A 35 6.27 -1.96 -10.29
C PRO A 35 5.59 -3.31 -10.05
N ALA A 36 4.57 -3.60 -10.85
CA ALA A 36 3.84 -4.86 -10.82
C ALA A 36 3.27 -5.19 -12.21
N ALA A 37 2.60 -6.34 -12.31
CA ALA A 37 1.88 -6.74 -13.51
C ALA A 37 0.58 -7.47 -13.16
N VAL A 38 -0.44 -7.25 -13.97
CA VAL A 38 -1.68 -8.01 -13.97
C VAL A 38 -1.88 -8.57 -15.38
N GLY A 39 -1.88 -9.89 -15.54
CA GLY A 39 -1.71 -10.51 -16.85
C GLY A 39 -0.39 -10.09 -17.49
N ASP A 40 -0.46 -9.62 -18.73
CA ASP A 40 0.68 -9.05 -19.47
C ASP A 40 0.81 -7.53 -19.31
N MET A 41 -0.09 -6.90 -18.54
CA MET A 41 -0.12 -5.45 -18.35
C MET A 41 0.81 -5.07 -17.20
N THR A 42 2.00 -4.60 -17.55
CA THR A 42 2.99 -4.08 -16.61
C THR A 42 2.79 -2.58 -16.38
N GLY A 43 3.22 -2.10 -15.21
CA GLY A 43 3.26 -0.68 -14.91
C GLY A 43 3.41 -0.41 -13.43
N ASP A 44 3.05 0.81 -13.06
CA ASP A 44 3.16 1.32 -11.70
C ASP A 44 1.81 1.11 -11.00
N PHE A 45 1.83 0.33 -9.92
CA PHE A 45 0.63 0.01 -9.16
C PHE A 45 0.70 0.62 -7.78
N VAL A 46 -0.42 1.15 -7.33
CA VAL A 46 -0.58 1.52 -5.92
C VAL A 46 -0.64 0.25 -5.08
N ILE A 47 0.16 0.21 -4.03
CA ILE A 47 0.14 -0.87 -3.03
C ILE A 47 -0.84 -0.43 -1.95
N ASP A 48 -2.02 -1.04 -1.91
CA ASP A 48 -3.15 -0.56 -1.09
C ASP A 48 -3.70 -1.68 -0.20
N LEU A 49 -3.21 -1.74 1.05
CA LEU A 49 -3.74 -2.65 2.06
C LEU A 49 -5.20 -2.34 2.46
N SER A 50 -5.73 -1.16 2.12
CA SER A 50 -7.12 -0.78 2.41
C SER A 50 -8.09 -1.05 1.26
N ALA A 51 -7.60 -1.50 0.10
CA ALA A 51 -8.42 -2.00 -0.99
C ALA A 51 -8.64 -3.52 -0.81
N PRO A 52 -9.89 -4.01 -0.66
CA PRO A 52 -10.13 -5.46 -0.50
C PRO A 52 -9.76 -6.29 -1.73
N ARG A 53 -9.63 -5.65 -2.89
CA ARG A 53 -9.50 -6.29 -4.20
C ARG A 53 -8.43 -5.62 -5.02
N THR A 54 -7.75 -6.42 -5.82
CA THR A 54 -6.85 -5.94 -6.87
C THR A 54 -7.67 -5.37 -8.02
N LEU A 55 -7.30 -4.16 -8.45
CA LEU A 55 -7.99 -3.37 -9.47
C LEU A 55 -7.06 -3.08 -10.64
N LEU A 56 -7.62 -3.08 -11.84
CA LEU A 56 -6.94 -2.69 -13.06
C LEU A 56 -7.64 -1.46 -13.66
N HIS A 57 -6.85 -0.49 -14.12
CA HIS A 57 -7.42 0.67 -14.81
C HIS A 57 -8.09 0.24 -16.11
N ASP A 58 -9.29 0.75 -16.40
CA ASP A 58 -10.03 0.45 -17.63
C ASP A 58 -9.23 0.69 -18.92
N THR A 59 -8.52 1.80 -19.04
CA THR A 59 -7.66 2.10 -20.19
C THR A 59 -6.52 1.09 -20.35
N LYS A 60 -5.98 0.57 -19.25
CA LYS A 60 -4.97 -0.51 -19.28
C LYS A 60 -5.59 -1.83 -19.71
N ALA A 61 -6.75 -2.19 -19.17
CA ALA A 61 -7.48 -3.39 -19.56
C ALA A 61 -7.83 -3.38 -21.06
N GLN A 62 -8.35 -2.26 -21.56
CA GLN A 62 -8.69 -2.07 -22.96
C GLN A 62 -7.46 -2.12 -23.87
N ALA A 63 -6.34 -1.52 -23.46
CA ALA A 63 -5.06 -1.63 -24.19
C ALA A 63 -4.54 -3.08 -24.22
N GLY A 64 -4.88 -3.89 -23.21
CA GLY A 64 -4.64 -5.32 -23.18
C GLY A 64 -5.65 -6.17 -23.96
N GLY A 65 -6.66 -5.55 -24.60
CA GLY A 65 -7.68 -6.23 -25.39
C GLY A 65 -8.85 -6.79 -24.58
N PHE A 66 -9.02 -6.38 -23.32
CA PHE A 66 -10.13 -6.85 -22.48
C PHE A 66 -11.34 -5.93 -22.61
N GLU A 67 -12.48 -6.52 -23.00
CA GLU A 67 -13.80 -5.85 -22.98
C GLU A 67 -14.57 -6.11 -21.69
N ALA A 68 -14.31 -7.26 -21.04
CA ALA A 68 -14.93 -7.62 -19.78
C ALA A 68 -14.30 -6.86 -18.60
N THR A 69 -15.14 -6.55 -17.59
CA THR A 69 -14.69 -5.82 -16.39
C THR A 69 -14.39 -6.71 -15.20
N ASP A 70 -14.84 -7.96 -15.22
CA ASP A 70 -14.51 -8.97 -14.21
C ASP A 70 -13.59 -10.01 -14.85
N LEU A 71 -12.30 -9.91 -14.53
CA LEU A 71 -11.25 -10.72 -15.15
C LEU A 71 -10.70 -11.73 -14.16
N SER A 72 -10.07 -12.78 -14.69
CA SER A 72 -9.24 -13.69 -13.91
C SER A 72 -7.84 -13.70 -14.53
N LEU A 73 -6.90 -13.00 -13.89
CA LEU A 73 -5.57 -12.76 -14.45
C LEU A 73 -4.49 -13.07 -13.42
N PRO A 74 -3.33 -13.59 -13.86
CA PRO A 74 -2.19 -13.77 -12.97
C PRO A 74 -1.68 -12.42 -12.49
N VAL A 75 -1.12 -12.35 -11.29
CA VAL A 75 -0.56 -11.11 -10.73
C VAL A 75 0.91 -11.33 -10.40
N ARG A 76 1.76 -10.35 -10.74
CA ARG A 76 3.17 -10.34 -10.36
C ARG A 76 3.51 -9.07 -9.62
N VAL A 77 4.12 -9.17 -8.44
CA VAL A 77 4.53 -8.02 -7.62
C VAL A 77 5.75 -8.42 -6.79
N ALA A 78 6.74 -7.53 -6.68
CA ALA A 78 7.99 -7.81 -5.94
C ALA A 78 8.70 -9.13 -6.34
N GLY A 79 8.58 -9.55 -7.60
CA GLY A 79 9.12 -10.82 -8.10
C GLY A 79 8.30 -12.07 -7.72
N GLU A 80 7.27 -11.93 -6.87
CA GLU A 80 6.30 -12.97 -6.57
C GLU A 80 5.28 -13.09 -7.69
N ALA A 81 4.88 -14.32 -8.02
CA ALA A 81 3.90 -14.62 -9.05
C ALA A 81 2.74 -15.41 -8.45
N LEU A 82 1.54 -14.88 -8.62
CA LEU A 82 0.29 -15.52 -8.24
C LEU A 82 -0.42 -16.05 -9.49
N PRO A 83 -1.06 -17.24 -9.39
CA PRO A 83 -1.90 -17.73 -10.47
C PRO A 83 -3.09 -16.80 -10.71
N ALA A 84 -3.87 -17.09 -11.76
CA ALA A 84 -5.03 -16.28 -12.10
C ALA A 84 -5.97 -16.08 -10.90
N LEU A 85 -6.23 -14.83 -10.57
CA LEU A 85 -7.11 -14.41 -9.49
C LEU A 85 -8.08 -13.34 -9.99
N PRO A 86 -9.25 -13.20 -9.34
CA PRO A 86 -10.23 -12.20 -9.74
C PRO A 86 -9.66 -10.77 -9.69
N VAL A 87 -9.77 -10.04 -10.80
CA VAL A 87 -9.37 -8.64 -10.93
C VAL A 87 -10.55 -7.85 -11.45
N ALA A 88 -10.91 -6.77 -10.76
CA ALA A 88 -11.95 -5.86 -11.21
C ALA A 88 -11.32 -4.74 -12.06
N VAL A 89 -11.92 -4.46 -13.20
CA VAL A 89 -11.58 -3.33 -14.06
C VAL A 89 -12.49 -2.17 -13.73
N THR A 90 -11.91 -1.01 -13.50
CA THR A 90 -12.65 0.22 -13.22
C THR A 90 -11.84 1.43 -13.66
N ASP A 91 -12.51 2.55 -13.86
CA ASP A 91 -11.85 3.85 -13.92
C ASP A 91 -11.17 4.13 -12.56
N LEU A 92 -9.88 4.44 -12.59
CA LEU A 92 -9.06 4.77 -11.43
C LEU A 92 -8.53 6.20 -11.47
N ASP A 93 -9.01 7.05 -12.38
CA ASP A 93 -8.57 8.45 -12.51
C ASP A 93 -8.73 9.21 -11.18
N TYR A 94 -9.82 8.95 -10.45
CA TYR A 94 -10.06 9.55 -9.13
C TYR A 94 -9.00 9.18 -8.08
N ARG A 95 -8.30 8.03 -8.24
CA ARG A 95 -7.18 7.60 -7.40
C ARG A 95 -5.85 8.18 -7.87
N GLY A 96 -5.71 8.42 -9.17
CA GLY A 96 -4.53 8.99 -9.81
C GLY A 96 -4.42 10.52 -9.69
N VAL A 97 -5.44 11.22 -9.18
CA VAL A 97 -5.36 12.68 -9.00
C VAL A 97 -4.15 13.06 -8.13
N GLY A 98 -3.27 13.91 -8.68
CA GLY A 98 -2.04 14.36 -8.03
C GLY A 98 -0.83 13.45 -8.27
N PHE A 99 -0.99 12.37 -9.03
CA PHE A 99 0.13 11.58 -9.55
C PHE A 99 0.68 12.27 -10.80
N VAL A 100 1.99 12.12 -11.02
CA VAL A 100 2.70 12.59 -12.21
C VAL A 100 2.39 11.67 -13.39
N ALA A 101 2.29 10.37 -13.15
CA ALA A 101 1.94 9.37 -14.16
C ALA A 101 0.65 8.64 -13.79
N PRO A 102 -0.20 8.26 -14.78
CA PRO A 102 -1.35 7.41 -14.52
C PRO A 102 -0.93 6.06 -13.93
N ILE A 103 -1.62 5.62 -12.89
CA ILE A 103 -1.40 4.30 -12.30
C ILE A 103 -1.97 3.22 -13.21
N ALA A 104 -1.28 2.10 -13.31
CA ALA A 104 -1.80 0.95 -14.05
C ALA A 104 -2.94 0.25 -13.29
N GLY A 105 -2.91 0.32 -11.97
CA GLY A 105 -3.91 -0.32 -11.12
C GLY A 105 -3.59 -0.21 -9.63
N VAL A 106 -4.27 -1.05 -8.85
CA VAL A 106 -4.10 -1.19 -7.40
C VAL A 106 -3.85 -2.65 -7.08
N ILE A 107 -2.77 -2.99 -6.38
CA ILE A 107 -2.60 -4.31 -5.76
C ILE A 107 -3.23 -4.25 -4.37
N GLY A 108 -4.31 -5.01 -4.20
CA GLY A 108 -5.15 -4.99 -2.99
C GLY A 108 -4.79 -6.07 -1.96
N ALA A 109 -5.53 -6.08 -0.86
CA ALA A 109 -5.37 -7.01 0.24
C ALA A 109 -5.59 -8.49 -0.15
N ASP A 110 -6.38 -8.78 -1.19
CA ASP A 110 -6.58 -10.12 -1.74
C ASP A 110 -5.29 -10.78 -2.28
N VAL A 111 -4.32 -9.95 -2.69
CA VAL A 111 -2.97 -10.36 -3.06
C VAL A 111 -2.01 -10.18 -1.89
N LEU A 112 -1.97 -8.99 -1.28
CA LEU A 112 -0.95 -8.63 -0.28
C LEU A 112 -1.07 -9.45 1.00
N ALA A 113 -2.28 -9.82 1.44
CA ALA A 113 -2.50 -10.58 2.68
C ALA A 113 -2.15 -12.08 2.55
N ARG A 114 -1.61 -12.51 1.41
CA ARG A 114 -1.06 -13.88 1.24
C ARG A 114 0.38 -13.99 1.70
N TYR A 115 1.02 -12.84 1.94
CA TYR A 115 2.43 -12.74 2.31
C TYR A 115 2.56 -12.07 3.66
N THR A 116 3.70 -12.29 4.31
CA THR A 116 4.18 -11.31 5.28
C THR A 116 4.73 -10.12 4.49
N LEU A 117 4.03 -9.00 4.57
CA LEU A 117 4.40 -7.78 3.85
C LEU A 117 5.32 -6.94 4.73
N VAL A 118 6.46 -6.53 4.18
CA VAL A 118 7.39 -5.60 4.83
C VAL A 118 7.60 -4.39 3.93
N ILE A 119 7.42 -3.20 4.49
CA ILE A 119 7.76 -1.94 3.83
C ILE A 119 8.79 -1.21 4.67
N ASP A 120 10.00 -1.06 4.12
CA ASP A 120 10.92 -0.03 4.55
C ASP A 120 10.53 1.26 3.82
N PHE A 121 10.25 2.34 4.53
CA PHE A 121 9.81 3.59 3.89
C PHE A 121 10.97 4.50 3.47
N ALA A 122 12.19 4.28 4.00
CA ALA A 122 13.39 5.05 3.66
C ALA A 122 14.67 4.18 3.69
N PRO A 123 15.27 3.82 2.53
CA PRO A 123 14.72 3.97 1.19
C PRO A 123 13.48 3.07 0.99
N CYS A 124 12.55 3.48 0.11
CA CYS A 124 11.33 2.70 -0.09
C CYS A 124 11.65 1.32 -0.69
N ARG A 125 11.38 0.26 0.08
CA ARG A 125 11.47 -1.15 -0.34
C ARG A 125 10.22 -1.89 0.07
N LEU A 126 9.58 -2.56 -0.89
CA LEU A 126 8.49 -3.50 -0.63
C LEU A 126 9.06 -4.91 -0.68
N ARG A 127 8.80 -5.68 0.37
CA ARG A 127 9.13 -7.09 0.47
C ARG A 127 7.89 -7.93 0.73
N LEU A 128 7.82 -9.06 0.05
CA LEU A 128 6.80 -10.09 0.23
C LEU A 128 7.52 -11.36 0.65
N GLU A 129 7.32 -11.76 1.89
CA GLU A 129 7.87 -13.00 2.45
C GLU A 129 6.76 -14.05 2.56
N PRO A 130 7.10 -15.35 2.58
CA PRO A 130 6.15 -16.38 2.98
C PRO A 130 5.47 -16.02 4.31
N ALA A 131 4.14 -16.17 4.38
CA ALA A 131 3.37 -15.98 5.60
C ALA A 131 3.44 -17.23 6.50
N ASP A 132 4.65 -17.59 6.95
CA ASP A 132 4.89 -18.80 7.75
C ASP A 132 4.77 -18.58 9.27
N GLY A 133 4.68 -17.32 9.71
CA GLY A 133 4.58 -16.95 11.13
C GLY A 133 5.82 -17.31 11.98
N LEU A 134 6.94 -17.70 11.34
CA LEU A 134 8.13 -18.20 12.02
C LEU A 134 9.00 -17.05 12.54
N TYR A 135 9.09 -15.95 11.80
CA TYR A 135 9.87 -14.78 12.19
C TYR A 135 9.03 -13.72 12.89
N ARG A 136 9.34 -13.45 14.16
CA ARG A 136 8.76 -12.36 14.95
C ARG A 136 9.83 -11.32 15.26
N PRO A 137 9.71 -10.08 14.76
CA PRO A 137 10.60 -8.99 15.14
C PRO A 137 10.55 -8.71 16.65
N SER A 138 11.59 -8.07 17.17
CA SER A 138 11.54 -7.44 18.48
C SER A 138 10.55 -6.26 18.48
N GLY A 139 9.97 -5.98 19.65
CA GLY A 139 8.93 -4.95 19.83
C GLY A 139 7.56 -5.52 20.12
N HIS A 140 6.59 -4.64 20.37
CA HIS A 140 5.22 -5.04 20.69
C HIS A 140 4.38 -5.12 19.41
N PRO A 141 3.83 -6.28 19.04
CA PRO A 141 2.92 -6.36 17.90
C PRO A 141 1.58 -5.71 18.23
N LEU A 142 1.03 -5.01 17.25
CA LEU A 142 -0.36 -4.59 17.22
C LEU A 142 -1.21 -5.74 16.69
N HIS A 143 -2.31 -6.04 17.37
CA HIS A 143 -3.24 -7.07 16.89
C HIS A 143 -3.95 -6.62 15.61
N VAL A 144 -3.93 -7.48 14.60
CA VAL A 144 -4.57 -7.26 13.30
C VAL A 144 -5.82 -8.13 13.17
N GLU A 145 -6.93 -7.50 12.82
CA GLU A 145 -8.19 -8.15 12.49
C GLU A 145 -8.52 -7.94 11.01
N MET A 146 -8.97 -8.99 10.31
CA MET A 146 -9.45 -8.87 8.93
C MET A 146 -10.92 -8.45 8.94
N VAL A 147 -11.20 -7.22 8.53
CA VAL A 147 -12.58 -6.67 8.47
C VAL A 147 -12.88 -6.24 7.04
N GLY A 148 -13.96 -6.76 6.46
CA GLY A 148 -14.35 -6.42 5.09
C GLY A 148 -13.28 -6.78 4.03
N GLY A 149 -12.45 -7.78 4.31
CA GLY A 149 -11.39 -8.25 3.41
C GLY A 149 -10.07 -7.47 3.52
N VAL A 150 -9.92 -6.54 4.46
CA VAL A 150 -8.69 -5.76 4.65
C VAL A 150 -8.13 -5.92 6.06
N PRO A 151 -6.79 -5.85 6.23
CA PRO A 151 -6.17 -5.83 7.55
C PRO A 151 -6.47 -4.52 8.28
N THR A 152 -6.93 -4.64 9.52
CA THR A 152 -7.29 -3.52 10.37
C THR A 152 -6.63 -3.61 11.74
N VAL A 153 -6.47 -2.46 12.39
CA VAL A 153 -6.01 -2.33 13.77
C VAL A 153 -6.96 -1.44 14.54
N ARG A 154 -7.02 -1.60 15.87
CA ARG A 154 -7.84 -0.71 16.70
C ARG A 154 -7.19 0.66 16.84
N ALA A 155 -7.97 1.69 16.54
CA ALA A 155 -7.60 3.09 16.76
C ALA A 155 -8.85 3.91 17.14
N SER A 156 -8.65 5.17 17.51
CA SER A 156 -9.74 6.12 17.70
C SER A 156 -9.40 7.47 17.09
N ALA A 157 -10.41 8.18 16.59
CA ALA A 157 -10.28 9.53 16.08
C ALA A 157 -11.40 10.40 16.63
N SER A 158 -11.12 11.68 16.85
CA SER A 158 -12.09 12.65 17.33
C SER A 158 -11.90 13.99 16.63
N ASP A 159 -13.02 14.61 16.23
CA ASP A 159 -13.05 15.98 15.71
C ASP A 159 -13.15 17.04 16.84
N GLY A 160 -13.20 16.62 18.11
CA GLY A 160 -13.38 17.48 19.28
C GLY A 160 -14.82 17.56 19.81
N PHE A 161 -15.80 17.12 19.02
CA PHE A 161 -17.22 17.06 19.40
C PHE A 161 -17.74 15.63 19.45
N SER A 162 -17.28 14.82 18.51
CA SER A 162 -17.58 13.41 18.35
C SER A 162 -16.29 12.59 18.33
N SER A 163 -16.41 11.31 18.65
CA SER A 163 -15.32 10.36 18.54
C SER A 163 -15.81 9.05 17.95
N VAL A 164 -14.92 8.42 17.18
CA VAL A 164 -15.09 7.08 16.66
C VAL A 164 -13.95 6.21 17.16
N GLN A 165 -14.28 4.98 17.53
CA GLN A 165 -13.31 3.96 17.93
C GLN A 165 -13.72 2.65 17.27
N GLY A 166 -12.74 1.91 16.75
CA GLY A 166 -13.03 0.65 16.08
C GLY A 166 -11.88 0.17 15.20
N PRO A 167 -12.18 -0.71 14.24
CA PRO A 167 -11.19 -1.19 13.27
C PRO A 167 -10.90 -0.12 12.22
N PHE A 168 -9.64 0.31 12.15
CA PHE A 168 -9.13 1.18 11.10
C PHE A 168 -8.30 0.35 10.14
N ALA A 169 -8.59 0.45 8.84
CA ALA A 169 -7.78 -0.21 7.82
C ALA A 169 -6.36 0.36 7.79
N ILE A 170 -5.38 -0.50 7.49
CA ILE A 170 -4.01 -0.09 7.20
C ILE A 170 -4.01 0.43 5.76
N ASP A 171 -3.71 1.71 5.54
CA ASP A 171 -3.80 2.34 4.22
C ASP A 171 -2.45 2.88 3.75
N THR A 172 -1.78 2.07 2.94
CA THR A 172 -0.53 2.44 2.27
C THR A 172 -0.75 3.30 1.01
N ALA A 173 -2.00 3.61 0.68
CA ALA A 173 -2.41 4.42 -0.46
C ALA A 173 -2.94 5.81 -0.05
N SER A 174 -2.60 6.31 1.16
CA SER A 174 -3.03 7.60 1.69
C SER A 174 -1.88 8.38 2.30
N GLY A 175 -1.67 9.62 1.83
CA GLY A 175 -0.64 10.50 2.38
C GLY A 175 -1.01 11.19 3.69
N ALA A 176 -2.29 11.16 4.08
CA ALA A 176 -2.77 11.73 5.33
C ALA A 176 -2.61 10.77 6.51
N ALA A 177 -2.74 11.27 7.74
CA ALA A 177 -2.76 10.42 8.94
C ALA A 177 -4.02 9.55 9.01
N LEU A 178 -5.15 10.12 8.57
CA LEU A 178 -6.47 9.51 8.67
C LEU A 178 -7.22 9.61 7.34
N ARG A 179 -7.86 8.52 6.92
CA ARG A 179 -9.02 8.59 6.03
C ARG A 179 -10.29 8.45 6.84
N ALA A 180 -11.05 9.53 6.94
CA ALA A 180 -12.30 9.58 7.68
C ALA A 180 -13.44 9.09 6.78
N ARG A 181 -14.24 8.13 7.29
CA ARG A 181 -15.44 7.66 6.59
C ARG A 181 -16.34 8.84 6.25
N GLY A 182 -16.73 8.96 4.99
CA GLY A 182 -17.58 10.04 4.49
C GLY A 182 -18.23 9.67 3.16
N PRO A 183 -18.99 10.58 2.55
CA PRO A 183 -19.54 10.34 1.22
C PRO A 183 -18.42 10.14 0.19
N ALA A 184 -18.71 9.39 -0.87
CA ALA A 184 -17.80 9.24 -1.99
C ALA A 184 -17.99 10.42 -2.97
N ASP A 185 -17.29 11.52 -2.74
CA ASP A 185 -17.33 12.68 -3.64
C ASP A 185 -15.93 13.23 -3.95
N GLY A 186 -15.30 12.69 -4.99
CA GLY A 186 -14.09 13.26 -5.60
C GLY A 186 -12.80 12.46 -5.38
N PRO A 187 -11.64 13.13 -5.50
CA PRO A 187 -10.33 12.47 -5.48
C PRO A 187 -10.08 11.66 -4.20
N ARG A 188 -9.33 10.55 -4.31
CA ARG A 188 -8.99 9.71 -3.14
C ARG A 188 -8.26 10.49 -2.03
N GLN A 189 -7.38 11.42 -2.40
CA GLN A 189 -6.63 12.28 -1.47
C GLN A 189 -7.34 13.61 -1.16
N LYS A 190 -8.65 13.73 -1.41
CA LYS A 190 -9.40 14.98 -1.16
C LYS A 190 -9.29 15.37 0.32
N PRO A 191 -8.77 16.57 0.63
CA PRO A 191 -8.66 17.03 2.01
C PRO A 191 -10.01 17.08 2.73
N ALA A 192 -10.05 16.54 3.95
CA ALA A 192 -11.20 16.64 4.87
C ALA A 192 -10.87 17.54 6.09
N GLY A 193 -9.71 18.21 6.07
CA GLY A 193 -9.25 19.08 7.15
C GLY A 193 -8.35 18.35 8.15
N THR A 194 -8.50 18.66 9.44
CA THR A 194 -7.75 18.04 10.53
C THR A 194 -8.70 17.56 11.61
N VAL A 195 -8.49 16.35 12.13
CA VAL A 195 -9.18 15.89 13.35
C VAL A 195 -8.52 16.49 14.58
N ALA A 196 -9.27 16.70 15.66
CA ALA A 196 -8.71 17.21 16.91
C ALA A 196 -7.63 16.24 17.46
N ALA A 197 -7.91 14.94 17.41
CA ALA A 197 -6.97 13.91 17.79
C ALA A 197 -7.19 12.59 17.03
N LEU A 198 -6.08 11.91 16.71
CA LEU A 198 -6.04 10.49 16.36
C LEU A 198 -5.22 9.77 17.44
N ALA A 199 -5.73 8.67 17.98
CA ALA A 199 -5.00 7.81 18.90
C ALA A 199 -4.78 6.42 18.29
N PHE A 200 -3.52 6.03 18.23
CA PHE A 200 -3.08 4.78 17.62
C PHE A 200 -1.76 4.34 18.26
N ASP A 201 -1.61 3.03 18.51
CA ASP A 201 -0.39 2.43 19.09
C ASP A 201 0.07 3.11 20.40
N GLY A 202 -0.88 3.42 21.29
CA GLY A 202 -0.62 4.13 22.55
C GLY A 202 -0.14 5.58 22.39
N ARG A 203 -0.17 6.12 21.17
CA ARG A 203 0.27 7.49 20.84
C ARG A 203 -0.90 8.36 20.45
N LEU A 204 -0.78 9.64 20.81
CA LEU A 204 -1.71 10.69 20.41
C LEU A 204 -1.10 11.53 19.28
N TYR A 205 -1.89 11.75 18.24
CA TYR A 205 -1.58 12.57 17.08
C TYR A 205 -2.57 13.75 17.07
N PRO A 206 -2.23 14.86 17.73
CA PRO A 206 -3.11 16.03 17.76
C PRO A 206 -3.14 16.69 16.38
N ARG A 207 -4.30 17.24 16.00
CA ARG A 207 -4.48 17.96 14.73
C ARG A 207 -4.07 17.15 13.49
N ALA A 208 -4.25 15.83 13.54
CA ALA A 208 -3.84 14.92 12.47
C ALA A 208 -4.60 15.24 11.17
N ARG A 209 -3.90 15.25 10.04
CA ARG A 209 -4.51 15.50 8.73
C ARG A 209 -5.48 14.39 8.36
N ALA A 210 -6.66 14.77 7.88
CA ALA A 210 -7.68 13.86 7.43
C ALA A 210 -7.98 14.07 5.94
N VAL A 211 -8.20 12.99 5.22
CA VAL A 211 -8.78 12.98 3.87
C VAL A 211 -10.04 12.13 3.86
N GLN A 212 -10.85 12.27 2.82
CA GLN A 212 -12.15 11.62 2.74
C GLN A 212 -12.04 10.13 2.33
N ALA A 213 -12.88 9.29 2.95
CA ALA A 213 -12.93 7.85 2.70
C ALA A 213 -14.35 7.43 2.27
N GLY A 214 -14.60 7.45 0.96
CA GLY A 214 -15.87 7.01 0.37
C GLY A 214 -15.99 5.50 0.17
N ASP A 215 -14.87 4.79 0.12
CA ASP A 215 -14.75 3.41 -0.34
C ASP A 215 -14.33 2.41 0.76
N LEU A 216 -14.46 2.78 2.03
CA LEU A 216 -14.09 1.88 3.13
C LEU A 216 -15.07 0.71 3.27
N PRO A 217 -14.57 -0.54 3.40
CA PRO A 217 -15.41 -1.73 3.53
C PRO A 217 -16.37 -1.67 4.72
N PRO A 218 -17.52 -2.39 4.67
CA PRO A 218 -18.40 -2.51 5.83
C PRO A 218 -17.66 -2.96 7.09
N GLY A 219 -17.99 -2.37 8.24
CA GLY A 219 -17.35 -2.65 9.53
C GLY A 219 -16.09 -1.84 9.81
N VAL A 220 -15.39 -1.34 8.79
CA VAL A 220 -14.21 -0.46 8.96
C VAL A 220 -14.67 0.97 9.30
N VAL A 221 -14.13 1.60 10.35
CA VAL A 221 -14.60 2.94 10.78
C VAL A 221 -13.74 4.09 10.26
N GLY A 222 -12.54 3.80 9.77
CA GLY A 222 -11.60 4.74 9.18
C GLY A 222 -10.38 4.00 8.60
N ALA A 223 -9.38 4.73 8.10
CA ALA A 223 -8.10 4.11 7.75
C ALA A 223 -6.90 4.95 8.21
N LEU A 224 -5.82 4.29 8.61
CA LEU A 224 -4.56 4.91 9.02
C LEU A 224 -3.66 5.03 7.80
N GLY A 225 -3.28 6.25 7.44
CA GLY A 225 -2.44 6.48 6.27
C GLY A 225 -0.94 6.55 6.58
N VAL A 226 -0.16 6.75 5.52
CA VAL A 226 1.31 6.73 5.52
C VAL A 226 1.92 7.73 6.50
N GLU A 227 1.31 8.89 6.73
CA GLU A 227 1.81 9.87 7.73
C GLU A 227 1.99 9.26 9.13
N VAL A 228 1.16 8.28 9.48
CA VAL A 228 1.19 7.58 10.77
C VAL A 228 1.96 6.26 10.68
N LEU A 229 1.81 5.54 9.56
CA LEU A 229 2.42 4.23 9.33
C LEU A 229 3.94 4.31 9.05
N ALA A 230 4.41 5.37 8.39
CA ALA A 230 5.78 5.49 7.90
C ALA A 230 6.82 5.99 8.92
N ARG A 231 6.69 5.54 10.17
CA ARG A 231 7.62 5.89 11.26
C ARG A 231 8.90 5.06 11.33
N GLY A 232 9.09 4.14 10.37
CA GLY A 232 10.27 3.30 10.23
C GLY A 232 10.00 2.17 9.25
N ARG A 233 10.00 0.92 9.71
CA ARG A 233 9.57 -0.28 8.98
C ARG A 233 8.18 -0.72 9.41
N LEU A 234 7.32 -0.96 8.43
CA LEU A 234 6.05 -1.66 8.60
C LEU A 234 6.26 -3.14 8.29
N ARG A 235 5.86 -4.04 9.20
CA ARG A 235 5.71 -5.48 8.92
C ARG A 235 4.30 -5.91 9.27
N LEU A 236 3.57 -6.42 8.29
CA LEU A 236 2.25 -7.00 8.47
C LEU A 236 2.34 -8.51 8.23
N ASP A 237 2.07 -9.30 9.27
CA ASP A 237 1.90 -10.74 9.18
C ASP A 237 0.41 -11.08 9.40
N PRO A 238 -0.34 -11.36 8.33
CA PRO A 238 -1.77 -11.65 8.42
C PRO A 238 -2.05 -13.02 9.06
N VAL A 239 -1.12 -13.98 9.00
CA VAL A 239 -1.27 -15.30 9.63
C VAL A 239 -1.04 -15.22 11.14
N ALA A 240 -0.07 -14.41 11.56
CA ALA A 240 0.16 -14.14 12.97
C ALA A 240 -0.80 -13.10 13.57
N HIS A 241 -1.72 -12.54 12.78
CA HIS A 241 -2.62 -11.46 13.18
C HIS A 241 -1.87 -10.29 13.84
N ALA A 242 -0.75 -9.88 13.23
CA ALA A 242 0.18 -8.97 13.85
C ALA A 242 0.75 -7.93 12.87
N LEU A 243 0.81 -6.68 13.36
CA LEU A 243 1.48 -5.57 12.72
C LEU A 243 2.60 -5.08 13.64
N TRP A 244 3.80 -4.90 13.10
CA TRP A 244 4.90 -4.22 13.75
C TRP A 244 5.21 -2.92 13.02
N LEU A 245 5.35 -1.85 13.79
CA LEU A 245 5.88 -0.58 13.34
C LEU A 245 7.17 -0.32 14.13
N THR A 246 8.31 -0.67 13.54
CA THR A 246 9.62 -0.51 14.17
C THR A 246 10.32 0.71 13.60
N PRO A 247 11.13 1.45 14.37
CA PRO A 247 12.00 2.50 13.82
C PRO A 247 12.94 2.00 12.74
#